data_AF-A0A969S5V4-F1
#
_entry.id   AF-A0A969S5V4-F1
#
_cell.length_a   1.000
_cell.length_b   1.000
_cell.length_c   1.000
_cell.angle_alpha   90.00
_cell.angle_beta   90.00
_cell.angle_gamma   90.00
#
_symmetry.space_group_name_H-M   'P 1'
#
loop_
_entity.id
_entity.type
_entity.pdbx_description
1 polymer ?
#
loop_
_entity_poly.entity_id
_entity_poly.type
_entity_poly.pdbx_seq_one_letter_code
_entity_poly.pdbx_strand_id
1 'polypeptide(L)'
;MQADIVVTLEVALAVAHHEDRLVATHPRCWDREQTRASLSPYLIEEAYEALEALEGGKRDAMMEELGDLLFQVVFHAQVARELGEFTMADLLERLADKMITRHPHVFGDANVETPQEALAQWETIKRRCYTVWLHATLAVVLIGYTAIFGLSSLVIRRLRSAPLVTE
;
A
#
# COMPACT_ATOMS: atom_id res chain seq x y z
N MET A 1 15.37 -19.59 9.66
CA MET A 1 14.48 -18.45 9.90
C MET A 1 14.93 -17.17 9.19
N GLN A 2 16.11 -16.59 9.48
CA GLN A 2 16.60 -15.44 8.70
C GLN A 2 16.98 -15.81 7.25
N ALA A 3 17.53 -17.00 7.02
CA ALA A 3 17.85 -17.48 5.68
C ALA A 3 16.60 -17.74 4.80
N ASP A 4 15.50 -18.20 5.40
CA ASP A 4 14.28 -18.53 4.66
C ASP A 4 13.56 -17.28 4.12
N ILE A 5 13.60 -16.16 4.86
CA ILE A 5 13.00 -14.89 4.43
C ILE A 5 13.78 -14.29 3.24
N VAL A 6 15.11 -14.43 3.22
CA VAL A 6 15.96 -13.93 2.11
C VAL A 6 15.71 -14.74 0.84
N VAL A 7 15.53 -16.06 0.95
CA VAL A 7 15.16 -16.92 -0.19
C VAL A 7 13.81 -16.48 -0.79
N THR A 8 12.84 -16.07 0.03
CA THR A 8 11.54 -15.56 -0.46
C THR A 8 11.68 -14.27 -1.27
N LEU A 9 12.59 -13.37 -0.88
CA LEU A 9 12.82 -12.12 -1.62
C LEU A 9 13.50 -12.36 -2.97
N GLU A 10 14.47 -13.27 -3.02
CA GLU A 10 15.14 -13.67 -4.27
C GLU A 10 14.16 -14.34 -5.24
N VAL A 11 13.23 -15.17 -4.73
CA VAL A 11 12.18 -15.78 -5.55
C VAL A 11 11.22 -14.73 -6.10
N ALA A 12 10.78 -13.76 -5.30
CA ALA A 12 9.91 -12.67 -5.79
C ALA A 12 10.61 -11.82 -6.88
N LEU A 13 11.90 -11.52 -6.71
CA LEU A 13 12.71 -10.85 -7.71
C LEU A 13 12.92 -11.71 -8.97
N ALA A 14 13.08 -13.03 -8.81
CA ALA A 14 13.20 -13.97 -9.93
C ALA A 14 11.91 -14.08 -10.73
N VAL A 15 10.75 -14.08 -10.07
CA VAL A 15 9.43 -14.05 -10.73
C VAL A 15 9.25 -12.74 -11.49
N ALA A 16 9.56 -11.59 -10.88
CA ALA A 16 9.55 -10.30 -11.56
C ALA A 16 10.49 -10.27 -12.78
N HIS A 17 11.68 -10.87 -12.66
CA HIS A 17 12.61 -11.00 -13.79
C HIS A 17 12.11 -11.97 -14.87
N HIS A 18 11.29 -12.96 -14.51
CA HIS A 18 10.66 -13.86 -15.47
C HIS A 18 9.56 -13.16 -16.26
N GLU A 19 8.77 -12.30 -15.60
CA GLU A 19 7.80 -11.43 -16.29
C GLU A 19 8.48 -10.50 -17.30
N ASP A 20 9.63 -9.92 -16.96
CA ASP A 20 10.41 -9.11 -17.90
C ASP A 20 10.75 -9.88 -19.17
N ARG A 21 11.03 -11.17 -19.04
CA ARG A 21 11.26 -12.06 -20.17
C ARG A 21 9.97 -12.36 -20.93
N LEU A 22 8.86 -12.63 -20.25
CA LEU A 22 7.57 -12.90 -20.90
C LEU A 22 7.11 -11.69 -21.74
N VAL A 23 7.18 -10.49 -21.16
CA VAL A 23 6.82 -9.23 -21.82
C VAL A 23 7.78 -8.90 -22.99
N ALA A 24 9.08 -9.14 -22.82
CA ALA A 24 10.07 -8.88 -23.88
C ALA A 24 9.96 -9.85 -25.05
N THR A 25 9.60 -11.12 -24.80
CA THR A 25 9.58 -12.18 -25.83
C THR A 25 8.25 -12.20 -26.58
N HIS A 26 7.15 -11.78 -25.95
CA HIS A 26 5.81 -11.75 -26.54
C HIS A 26 5.15 -10.38 -26.43
N PRO A 27 5.54 -9.38 -27.25
CA PRO A 27 5.03 -8.00 -27.16
C PRO A 27 3.52 -7.82 -27.47
N ARG A 28 2.79 -8.90 -27.76
CA ARG A 28 1.34 -8.98 -28.04
C ARG A 28 0.58 -9.82 -26.99
N CYS A 29 1.21 -10.14 -25.85
CA CYS A 29 0.52 -10.79 -24.74
C CYS A 29 -0.48 -9.82 -24.09
N TRP A 30 -1.61 -10.36 -23.64
CA TRP A 30 -2.63 -9.65 -22.85
C TRP A 30 -2.01 -8.86 -21.68
N ASP A 31 -0.87 -9.34 -21.15
CA ASP A 31 -0.14 -8.75 -20.03
C ASP A 31 0.32 -7.30 -20.30
N ARG A 32 0.58 -6.95 -21.56
CA ARG A 32 1.08 -5.62 -21.95
C ARG A 32 0.00 -4.54 -22.02
N GLU A 33 -1.27 -4.94 -22.08
CA GLU A 33 -2.41 -4.02 -22.16
C GLU A 33 -2.99 -3.73 -20.76
N GLN A 34 -2.44 -4.35 -19.72
CA GLN A 34 -2.99 -4.24 -18.37
C GLN A 34 -2.66 -2.91 -17.71
N THR A 35 -3.64 -2.43 -16.94
CA THR A 35 -3.54 -1.23 -16.12
C THR A 35 -3.94 -1.61 -14.69
N ARG A 36 -3.62 -0.76 -13.71
CA ARG A 36 -4.05 -0.99 -12.32
C ARG A 36 -5.55 -1.19 -12.17
N ALA A 37 -6.32 -0.44 -12.96
CA ALA A 37 -7.78 -0.54 -12.95
C ALA A 37 -8.26 -1.87 -13.53
N SER A 38 -7.64 -2.37 -14.60
CA SER A 38 -8.02 -3.66 -15.19
C SER A 38 -7.57 -4.85 -14.34
N LEU A 39 -6.50 -4.72 -13.56
CA LEU A 39 -5.99 -5.76 -12.66
C LEU A 39 -6.75 -5.86 -11.32
N SER A 40 -7.42 -4.78 -10.89
CA SER A 40 -8.07 -4.72 -9.57
C SER A 40 -9.13 -5.81 -9.33
N PRO A 41 -9.98 -6.20 -10.31
CA PRO A 41 -10.94 -7.28 -10.12
C PRO A 41 -10.26 -8.63 -9.88
N TYR A 42 -9.20 -8.94 -10.62
CA TYR A 42 -8.46 -10.19 -10.48
C TYR A 42 -7.81 -10.30 -9.10
N LEU A 43 -7.19 -9.22 -8.59
CA LEU A 43 -6.65 -9.22 -7.22
C LEU A 43 -7.71 -9.59 -6.16
N ILE A 44 -8.97 -9.17 -6.35
CA ILE A 44 -10.06 -9.51 -5.43
C ILE A 44 -10.44 -10.98 -5.56
N GLU A 45 -10.54 -11.50 -6.79
CA GLU A 45 -10.83 -12.90 -7.10
C GLU A 45 -9.81 -13.84 -6.45
N GLU A 46 -8.52 -13.64 -6.73
CA GLU A 46 -7.42 -14.44 -6.16
C GLU A 46 -7.39 -14.37 -4.61
N ALA A 47 -7.77 -13.24 -4.03
CA ALA A 47 -7.85 -13.10 -2.57
C ALA A 47 -9.00 -13.94 -1.97
N TYR A 48 -10.11 -14.09 -2.69
CA TYR A 48 -11.21 -14.96 -2.28
C TYR A 48 -10.88 -16.43 -2.49
N GLU A 49 -10.23 -16.80 -3.60
CA GLU A 49 -9.80 -18.18 -3.87
C GLU A 49 -8.73 -18.64 -2.86
N ALA A 50 -7.76 -17.77 -2.55
CA ALA A 50 -6.78 -18.04 -1.49
C ALA A 50 -7.45 -18.22 -0.12
N LEU A 51 -8.49 -17.44 0.19
CA LEU A 51 -9.26 -17.61 1.44
C LEU A 51 -9.99 -18.95 1.46
N GLU A 52 -10.66 -19.33 0.37
CA GLU A 52 -11.35 -20.61 0.25
C GLU A 52 -10.36 -21.79 0.38
N ALA A 53 -9.20 -21.71 -0.25
CA ALA A 53 -8.17 -22.74 -0.16
C ALA A 53 -7.62 -22.90 1.27
N LEU A 54 -7.43 -21.79 1.98
CA LEU A 54 -7.01 -21.79 3.40
C LEU A 54 -8.06 -22.44 4.30
N GLU A 55 -9.35 -22.20 4.05
CA GLU A 55 -10.45 -22.82 4.81
C GLU A 55 -10.64 -24.30 4.45
N GLY A 56 -10.38 -24.68 3.20
CA GLY A 56 -10.51 -26.05 2.68
C GLY A 56 -9.41 -27.02 3.15
N GLY A 57 -8.29 -26.51 3.67
CA GLY A 57 -7.23 -27.32 4.30
C GLY A 57 -6.44 -28.24 3.36
N LYS A 58 -6.59 -28.09 2.03
CA LYS A 58 -5.84 -28.85 1.04
C LYS A 58 -4.53 -28.15 0.72
N ARG A 59 -3.41 -28.79 1.05
CA ARG A 59 -2.07 -28.22 0.85
C ARG A 59 -1.81 -27.72 -0.57
N ASP A 60 -2.14 -28.52 -1.57
CA ASP A 60 -1.81 -28.19 -2.95
C ASP A 60 -2.60 -26.97 -3.44
N ALA A 61 -3.91 -26.93 -3.15
CA ALA A 61 -4.74 -25.77 -3.44
C ALA A 61 -4.23 -24.51 -2.71
N MET A 62 -3.86 -24.60 -1.43
CA MET A 62 -3.28 -23.44 -0.73
C MET A 62 -2.00 -22.93 -1.39
N MET A 63 -1.15 -23.82 -1.92
CA MET A 63 0.08 -23.42 -2.58
C MET A 63 -0.17 -22.76 -3.94
N GLU A 64 -1.18 -23.22 -4.67
CA GLU A 64 -1.62 -22.67 -5.96
C GLU A 64 -2.18 -21.25 -5.77
N GLU A 65 -3.24 -21.10 -4.96
CA GLU A 65 -3.93 -19.81 -4.81
C GLU A 65 -3.06 -18.75 -4.11
N LEU A 66 -2.21 -19.13 -3.14
CA LEU A 66 -1.25 -18.19 -2.54
C LEU A 66 -0.16 -17.78 -3.54
N GLY A 67 0.17 -18.65 -4.49
CA GLY A 67 1.06 -18.35 -5.60
C GLY A 67 0.43 -17.33 -6.55
N ASP A 68 -0.83 -17.51 -6.91
CA ASP A 68 -1.54 -16.62 -7.83
C ASP A 68 -1.82 -15.24 -7.19
N LEU A 69 -2.15 -15.21 -5.91
CA LEU A 69 -2.22 -13.95 -5.15
C LEU A 69 -0.86 -13.22 -5.10
N LEU A 70 0.24 -13.95 -4.92
CA LEU A 70 1.58 -13.36 -4.97
C LEU A 70 1.91 -12.85 -6.38
N PHE A 71 1.53 -13.59 -7.41
CA PHE A 71 1.68 -13.20 -8.81
C PHE A 71 0.97 -11.87 -9.09
N GLN A 72 -0.26 -11.67 -8.61
CA GLN A 72 -0.94 -10.37 -8.74
C GLN A 72 -0.15 -9.22 -8.11
N VAL A 73 0.47 -9.43 -6.94
CA VAL A 73 1.32 -8.40 -6.31
C VAL A 73 2.55 -8.08 -7.18
N VAL A 74 3.18 -9.11 -7.75
CA VAL A 74 4.30 -8.94 -8.70
C VAL A 74 3.86 -8.14 -9.91
N PHE A 75 2.72 -8.49 -10.49
CA PHE A 75 2.24 -7.87 -11.70
C PHE A 75 1.86 -6.38 -11.49
N HIS A 76 1.27 -6.05 -10.34
CA HIS A 76 1.04 -4.66 -9.94
C HIS A 76 2.34 -3.86 -9.78
N ALA A 77 3.40 -4.47 -9.24
CA ALA A 77 4.71 -3.83 -9.11
C ALA A 77 5.36 -3.64 -10.49
N GLN A 78 5.18 -4.59 -11.41
CA GLN A 78 5.65 -4.46 -12.79
C GLN A 78 4.98 -3.30 -13.52
N VAL A 79 3.65 -3.21 -13.47
CA VAL A 79 2.90 -2.08 -14.04
C VAL A 79 3.33 -0.75 -13.41
N ALA A 80 3.55 -0.72 -12.09
CA ALA A 80 4.04 0.48 -11.41
C ALA A 80 5.44 0.91 -11.88
N ARG A 81 6.31 -0.05 -12.17
CA ARG A 81 7.66 0.19 -12.71
C ARG A 81 7.60 0.74 -14.13
N GLU A 82 6.74 0.19 -14.99
CA GLU A 82 6.53 0.70 -16.35
C GLU A 82 5.99 2.13 -16.37
N LEU A 83 5.19 2.51 -15.36
CA LEU A 83 4.72 3.88 -15.14
C LEU A 83 5.76 4.80 -14.48
N GLY A 84 6.93 4.27 -14.09
CA GLY A 84 8.00 5.03 -13.44
C GLY A 84 7.69 5.45 -12.00
N GLU A 85 6.82 4.73 -11.29
CA GLU A 85 6.36 5.10 -9.95
C GLU A 85 7.16 4.44 -8.83
N PHE A 86 7.26 3.11 -8.84
CA PHE A 86 8.07 2.33 -7.90
C PHE A 86 8.44 0.98 -8.50
N THR A 87 9.45 0.34 -7.95
CA THR A 87 9.92 -0.99 -8.33
C THR A 87 9.52 -2.05 -7.29
N MET A 88 9.62 -3.33 -7.66
CA MET A 88 9.49 -4.42 -6.70
C MET A 88 10.48 -4.29 -5.53
N ALA A 89 11.71 -3.83 -5.79
CA ALA A 89 12.71 -3.60 -4.74
C ALA A 89 12.24 -2.54 -3.74
N ASP A 90 11.70 -1.41 -4.20
CA ASP A 90 11.17 -0.35 -3.33
C ASP A 90 10.00 -0.85 -2.46
N LEU A 91 9.13 -1.68 -3.04
CA LEU A 91 8.00 -2.30 -2.32
C LEU A 91 8.50 -3.22 -1.20
N LEU A 92 9.47 -4.08 -1.51
CA LEU A 92 10.04 -5.06 -0.57
C LEU A 92 10.85 -4.38 0.54
N GLU A 93 11.63 -3.35 0.22
CA GLU A 93 12.35 -2.54 1.21
C GLU A 93 11.37 -1.89 2.19
N ARG A 94 10.32 -1.27 1.66
CA ARG A 94 9.28 -0.65 2.49
C ARG A 94 8.51 -1.65 3.35
N LEU A 95 8.31 -2.87 2.85
CA LEU A 95 7.73 -3.98 3.62
C LEU A 95 8.69 -4.41 4.75
N ALA A 96 9.97 -4.60 4.45
CA ALA A 96 10.98 -4.99 5.43
C ALA A 96 11.10 -3.97 6.56
N ASP A 97 11.21 -2.67 6.24
CA ASP A 97 11.24 -1.58 7.22
C ASP A 97 10.00 -1.57 8.12
N LYS A 98 8.82 -1.78 7.51
CA LYS A 98 7.55 -1.88 8.25
C LYS A 98 7.54 -3.09 9.19
N MET A 99 8.09 -4.23 8.77
CA MET A 99 8.18 -5.42 9.59
C MET A 99 9.14 -5.24 10.76
N ILE A 100 10.34 -4.68 10.53
CA ILE A 100 11.32 -4.37 11.57
C ILE A 100 10.72 -3.39 12.59
N THR A 101 10.12 -2.30 12.11
CA THR A 101 9.55 -1.24 12.96
C THR A 101 8.39 -1.74 13.82
N ARG A 102 7.56 -2.66 13.31
CA ARG A 102 6.37 -3.17 14.01
C ARG A 102 6.65 -4.35 14.95
N HIS A 103 7.83 -4.95 14.85
CA HIS A 103 8.24 -6.07 15.72
C HIS A 103 9.55 -5.74 16.45
N PRO A 104 9.58 -4.66 17.25
CA PRO A 104 10.77 -4.30 18.02
C PRO A 104 11.16 -5.37 19.06
N HIS A 105 10.28 -6.34 19.32
CA HIS A 105 10.55 -7.49 20.18
C HIS A 105 11.20 -8.67 19.47
N VAL A 106 11.16 -8.69 18.14
CA VAL A 106 11.88 -9.68 17.32
C VAL A 106 13.20 -9.10 16.82
N PHE A 107 13.23 -7.81 16.47
CA PHE A 107 14.35 -7.17 15.78
C PHE A 107 15.06 -6.06 16.57
N GLY A 108 14.61 -5.76 17.79
CA GLY A 108 15.19 -4.72 18.66
C GLY A 108 15.23 -5.17 20.12
N ASP A 109 15.30 -4.20 21.03
CA ASP A 109 15.50 -4.45 22.47
C ASP A 109 14.20 -4.49 23.28
N ALA A 110 13.03 -4.45 22.65
CA ALA A 110 11.77 -4.42 23.38
C ALA A 110 11.43 -5.81 23.92
N ASN A 111 11.48 -5.98 25.24
CA ASN A 111 11.08 -7.24 25.85
C ASN A 111 9.56 -7.28 26.03
N VAL A 112 8.88 -8.25 25.42
CA VAL A 112 7.48 -8.60 25.68
C VAL A 112 7.43 -10.05 26.08
N GLU A 113 6.74 -10.33 27.18
CA GLU A 113 6.75 -11.64 27.82
C GLU A 113 5.56 -12.49 27.35
N THR A 114 4.54 -11.86 26.77
CA THR A 114 3.33 -12.54 26.31
C THR A 114 2.90 -12.16 24.88
N PRO A 115 2.23 -13.07 24.15
CA PRO A 115 1.66 -12.76 22.84
C PRO A 115 0.67 -11.59 22.85
N GLN A 116 -0.07 -11.41 23.95
CA GLN A 116 -1.04 -10.32 24.12
C GLN A 116 -0.34 -8.96 24.21
N GLU A 117 0.79 -8.88 24.91
CA GLU A 117 1.60 -7.67 24.97
C GLU A 117 2.24 -7.34 23.62
N ALA A 118 2.74 -8.36 22.91
CA ALA A 118 3.26 -8.20 21.55
C ALA A 118 2.18 -7.64 20.59
N LEU A 119 0.94 -8.15 20.68
CA LEU A 119 -0.18 -7.65 19.88
C LEU A 119 -0.57 -6.22 20.26
N ALA A 120 -0.62 -5.90 21.56
CA ALA A 120 -0.93 -4.54 22.04
C ALA A 120 0.13 -3.52 21.60
N GLN A 121 1.40 -3.90 21.64
CA GLN A 121 2.51 -3.10 21.14
C GLN A 121 2.40 -2.89 19.62
N TRP A 122 2.10 -3.95 18.87
CA TRP A 122 1.90 -3.88 17.41
C TRP A 122 0.76 -2.93 17.04
N GLU A 123 -0.39 -3.04 17.70
CA GLU A 123 -1.55 -2.14 17.53
C GLU A 123 -1.20 -0.68 17.86
N THR A 124 -0.39 -0.45 18.90
CA THR A 124 0.06 0.89 19.29
C THR A 124 0.98 1.52 18.24
N ILE A 125 1.97 0.78 17.76
CA ILE A 125 2.89 1.23 16.69
C ILE A 125 2.10 1.50 15.40
N LYS A 126 1.18 0.59 15.05
CA LYS A 126 0.29 0.73 13.90
C LYS A 126 -0.55 2.01 13.99
N ARG A 127 -1.19 2.29 15.13
CA ARG A 127 -1.97 3.52 15.36
C ARG A 127 -1.11 4.78 15.22
N ARG A 128 0.08 4.81 15.80
CA ARG A 128 0.99 5.98 15.71
C ARG A 128 1.33 6.32 14.26
N CYS A 129 1.56 5.32 13.40
CA CYS A 129 1.79 5.55 11.97
C CYS A 129 0.55 6.12 11.24
N TYR A 130 -0.67 5.68 11.60
CA TYR A 130 -1.90 6.24 11.04
C TYR A 130 -2.19 7.65 11.54
N THR A 131 -1.90 7.96 12.80
CA THR A 131 -2.15 9.28 13.40
C THR A 131 -1.33 10.40 12.74
N VAL A 132 -0.11 10.11 12.29
CA VAL A 132 0.70 11.08 11.52
C VAL A 132 0.03 11.41 10.19
N TRP A 133 -0.57 10.41 9.53
CA TRP A 133 -1.34 10.61 8.30
C TRP A 133 -2.66 11.35 8.53
N LEU A 134 -3.42 11.01 9.58
CA LEU A 134 -4.70 11.62 9.88
C LEU A 134 -4.57 13.12 10.17
N HIS A 135 -3.53 13.53 10.91
CA HIS A 135 -3.27 14.95 11.17
C HIS A 135 -2.86 15.71 9.91
N ALA A 136 -2.09 15.10 9.00
CA ALA A 136 -1.73 15.72 7.72
C ALA A 136 -2.98 15.97 6.85
N THR A 137 -3.86 14.98 6.73
CA THR A 137 -5.11 15.10 5.96
C THR A 137 -6.07 16.09 6.59
N LEU A 138 -6.27 16.04 7.92
CA LEU A 138 -7.09 17.01 8.64
C LEU A 138 -6.54 18.44 8.54
N ALA A 139 -5.21 18.62 8.56
CA ALA A 139 -4.58 19.92 8.37
C ALA A 139 -4.86 20.51 6.98
N VAL A 140 -4.79 19.71 5.91
CA VAL A 140 -5.14 20.16 4.55
C VAL A 140 -6.61 20.59 4.46
N VAL A 141 -7.52 19.83 5.07
CA VAL A 141 -8.95 20.18 5.14
C VAL A 141 -9.17 21.46 5.96
N LEU A 142 -8.51 21.63 7.11
CA LEU A 142 -8.64 22.81 7.96
C LEU A 142 -8.09 24.08 7.29
N ILE A 143 -6.95 23.97 6.60
CA ILE A 143 -6.34 25.09 5.85
C ILE A 143 -7.25 25.50 4.68
N GLY A 144 -7.83 24.52 3.97
CA GLY A 144 -8.83 24.80 2.93
C GLY A 144 -10.07 25.50 3.47
N TYR A 145 -10.61 25.00 4.59
CA TYR A 145 -11.80 25.58 5.22
C TYR A 145 -11.56 27.04 5.68
N THR A 146 -10.44 27.30 6.35
CA THR A 146 -10.09 28.66 6.78
C THR A 146 -9.82 29.63 5.63
N ALA A 147 -9.26 29.16 4.50
CA ALA A 147 -9.10 29.99 3.30
C ALA A 147 -10.45 30.37 2.68
N ILE A 148 -11.38 29.41 2.53
CA ILE A 148 -12.70 29.63 1.91
C ILE A 148 -13.58 30.54 2.77
N PHE A 149 -13.65 30.27 4.08
CA PHE A 149 -14.47 31.06 5.00
C PHE A 149 -13.81 32.41 5.36
N GLY A 150 -12.48 32.46 5.40
CA GLY A 150 -11.71 33.69 5.59
C GLY A 150 -11.91 34.69 4.45
N LEU A 151 -11.88 34.22 3.19
CA LEU A 151 -12.17 35.04 2.01
C LEU A 151 -13.59 35.62 2.02
N SER A 152 -14.57 34.84 2.49
CA SER A 152 -15.96 35.28 2.62
C SER A 152 -16.08 36.49 3.57
N SER A 153 -15.40 36.46 4.71
CA SER A 153 -15.39 37.58 5.67
C SER A 153 -14.71 38.84 5.10
N LEU A 154 -13.65 38.66 4.31
CA LEU A 154 -12.92 39.77 3.68
C LEU A 154 -13.74 40.42 2.55
N VAL A 155 -14.40 39.61 1.71
CA VAL A 155 -15.30 40.08 0.65
C VAL A 155 -16.51 40.80 1.24
N ILE A 156 -17.16 40.24 2.28
CA ILE A 156 -18.28 40.89 2.96
C ILE A 156 -17.88 42.24 3.57
N ARG A 157 -16.70 42.32 4.20
CA ARG A 157 -16.18 43.57 4.75
C ARG A 157 -15.92 44.61 3.66
N ARG A 158 -15.38 44.19 2.51
CA ARG A 158 -15.10 45.07 1.36
C ARG A 158 -16.39 45.58 0.69
N LEU A 159 -17.41 44.74 0.59
CA LEU A 159 -18.74 45.12 0.08
C LEU A 159 -19.46 46.09 1.02
N ARG A 160 -19.32 45.95 2.34
CA ARG A 160 -19.91 46.89 3.32
C ARG A 160 -19.20 48.24 3.41
N SER A 161 -17.91 48.31 3.07
CA SER A 161 -17.13 49.55 3.11
C SER A 161 -17.18 50.35 1.81
N ALA A 162 -17.84 49.83 0.76
CA ALA A 162 -17.98 50.56 -0.50
C ALA A 162 -18.95 51.73 -0.31
N PRO A 163 -18.57 52.98 -0.63
CA PRO A 163 -19.49 54.10 -0.57
C PRO A 163 -20.63 53.89 -1.57
N LEU A 164 -21.87 54.09 -1.11
CA LEU A 164 -23.03 54.06 -1.98
C LEU A 164 -22.89 55.20 -2.98
N VAL A 165 -22.81 54.86 -4.27
CA VAL A 165 -22.88 55.83 -5.35
C VAL A 165 -24.29 56.43 -5.32
N THR A 166 -24.41 57.63 -4.77
CA THR A 166 -25.62 58.45 -4.89
C THR A 166 -25.49 59.28 -6.16
N GLU A 167 -26.41 59.08 -7.10
CA GLU A 167 -26.55 59.92 -8.31
C GLU A 167 -26.87 61.38 -7.96
#